data_AF-A0A8C9XFC6-F1
#
_entry.id   AF-A0A8C9XFC6-F1
#
_cell.length_a   1.000
_cell.length_b   1.000
_cell.length_c   1.000
_cell.angle_alpha   90.00
_cell.angle_beta   90.00
_cell.angle_gamma   90.00
#
_symmetry.space_group_name_H-M   'P 1'
#
loop_
_entity.id
_entity.type
_entity.pdbx_description
1 polymer ?
#
loop_
_entity_poly.entity_id
_entity_poly.type
_entity_poly.pdbx_seq_one_letter_code
_entity_poly.pdbx_strand_id
1 'polypeptide(L)'
;KSFILFNLAPTSGLNGICSHKMSGSSNLVAMKKVVQQLRFEASISRVKVSQAAADLQQFCMQNALQDPLLTGVSSSTNPFRPQKVCSFL
;
A
#
# COMPACT_ATOMS: atom_id res chain seq x y z
N LYS A 1 8.49 -21.88 14.06
CA LYS A 1 8.39 -20.57 14.74
C LYS A 1 8.71 -19.51 13.67
N SER A 2 7.83 -19.01 12.81
CA SER A 2 6.50 -18.42 13.07
C SER A 2 5.55 -18.50 11.85
N PHE A 3 5.63 -19.55 11.03
CA PHE A 3 4.77 -19.74 9.84
C PHE A 3 3.33 -20.20 10.17
N ILE A 4 2.88 -20.01 11.40
CA ILE A 4 1.62 -20.56 11.90
C ILE A 4 0.53 -19.50 11.71
N LEU A 5 -0.41 -19.84 10.83
CA LEU A 5 -1.82 -19.43 10.86
C LEU A 5 -2.21 -18.09 10.20
N PHE A 6 -1.88 -17.92 8.92
CA PHE A 6 -2.63 -17.01 8.03
C PHE A 6 -3.59 -17.76 7.09
N ASN A 7 -4.18 -18.87 7.59
CA ASN A 7 -5.41 -19.41 7.01
C ASN A 7 -6.56 -18.81 7.82
N LEU A 8 -6.85 -17.53 7.56
CA LEU A 8 -8.11 -16.94 8.02
C LEU A 8 -9.17 -17.33 6.98
N ALA A 9 -9.93 -18.36 7.31
CA ALA A 9 -11.16 -18.73 6.62
C ALA A 9 -12.07 -17.49 6.47
N PRO A 10 -12.91 -17.43 5.42
CA PRO A 10 -13.85 -16.34 5.25
C PRO A 10 -14.91 -16.42 6.36
N THR A 11 -14.83 -15.57 7.37
CA THR A 11 -15.90 -15.41 8.35
C THR A 11 -17.08 -14.70 7.69
N SER A 12 -17.92 -15.51 7.06
CA SER A 12 -19.30 -15.16 6.77
C SER A 12 -20.06 -15.03 8.09
N GLY A 13 -20.53 -13.82 8.38
CA GLY A 13 -21.55 -13.57 9.39
C GLY A 13 -21.03 -12.87 10.64
N LEU A 14 -21.35 -11.58 10.72
CA LEU A 14 -22.01 -10.99 11.87
C LEU A 14 -22.81 -9.77 11.36
N ASN A 15 -24.12 -9.97 11.27
CA ASN A 15 -25.13 -8.95 11.04
C ASN A 15 -25.03 -7.90 12.15
N GLY A 16 -24.36 -6.78 11.89
CA GLY A 16 -24.46 -5.55 12.69
C GLY A 16 -25.55 -4.63 12.13
N ILE A 17 -26.82 -5.06 12.17
CA ILE A 17 -27.94 -4.18 11.80
C ILE A 17 -28.28 -3.33 13.03
N CYS A 18 -27.56 -2.22 13.19
CA CYS A 18 -27.93 -1.18 14.15
C CYS A 18 -29.22 -0.53 13.65
N SER A 19 -30.33 -0.90 14.28
CA SER A 19 -31.68 -0.39 14.05
C SER A 19 -31.76 1.12 14.30
N HIS A 20 -31.61 1.94 13.26
CA HIS A 20 -32.08 3.33 13.24
C HIS A 20 -32.96 3.56 11.99
N LYS A 21 -34.19 3.97 12.27
CA LYS A 21 -35.29 4.22 11.33
C LYS A 21 -34.89 5.33 10.34
N MET A 22 -34.30 4.99 9.19
CA MET A 22 -33.95 5.98 8.15
C MET A 22 -35.02 6.05 7.06
N SER A 23 -35.55 7.25 6.89
CA SER A 23 -36.61 7.62 5.96
C SER A 23 -36.32 7.25 4.49
N GLY A 24 -37.29 6.55 3.88
CA GLY A 24 -37.78 6.58 2.50
C GLY A 24 -36.83 6.83 1.31
N SER A 25 -36.63 5.80 0.49
CA SER A 25 -36.28 5.82 -0.94
C SER A 25 -34.86 6.24 -1.36
N SER A 26 -34.37 7.43 -1.02
CA SER A 26 -33.04 7.92 -1.48
C SER A 26 -31.87 7.13 -0.89
N ASN A 27 -32.01 6.70 0.37
CA ASN A 27 -31.03 5.86 1.06
C ASN A 27 -30.93 4.45 0.46
N LEU A 28 -32.02 3.90 -0.07
CA LEU A 28 -32.04 2.56 -0.68
C LEU A 28 -31.17 2.50 -1.94
N VAL A 29 -31.17 3.56 -2.76
CA VAL A 29 -30.34 3.63 -3.97
C VAL A 29 -28.85 3.76 -3.61
N ALA A 30 -28.53 4.58 -2.60
CA ALA A 30 -27.17 4.71 -2.11
C ALA A 30 -26.65 3.37 -1.55
N MET A 31 -27.45 2.67 -0.74
CA MET A 31 -27.09 1.36 -0.19
C MET A 31 -26.89 0.31 -1.29
N LYS A 32 -27.74 0.28 -2.32
CA LYS A 32 -27.55 -0.62 -3.47
C LYS A 32 -26.23 -0.37 -4.18
N LYS A 33 -25.85 0.90 -4.38
CA LYS A 33 -24.55 1.26 -4.97
C LYS A 33 -23.38 0.79 -4.10
N VAL A 34 -23.46 0.98 -2.78
CA VAL A 34 -22.43 0.48 -1.83
C VAL A 34 -22.31 -1.04 -1.89
N VAL A 35 -23.42 -1.78 -1.91
CA VAL A 35 -23.39 -3.24 -2.02
C VAL A 35 -22.77 -3.69 -3.34
N GLN A 36 -23.07 -3.01 -4.46
CA GLN A 36 -22.44 -3.30 -5.74
C GLN A 36 -20.93 -3.06 -5.70
N GLN A 37 -20.49 -1.96 -5.10
CA GLN A 37 -19.07 -1.65 -4.92
C GLN A 37 -18.36 -2.71 -4.06
N LEU A 38 -18.94 -3.07 -2.91
CA LEU A 38 -18.36 -4.08 -2.03
C LEU A 38 -18.27 -5.45 -2.70
N ARG A 39 -19.25 -5.81 -3.54
CA ARG A 39 -19.19 -7.05 -4.36
C ARG A 39 -18.04 -7.01 -5.36
N PHE A 40 -17.82 -5.87 -5.99
CA PHE A 40 -16.70 -5.68 -6.89
C PHE A 40 -15.35 -5.79 -6.15
N GLU A 41 -15.20 -5.11 -5.02
CA GLU A 41 -13.99 -5.16 -4.19
C GLU A 41 -13.72 -6.56 -3.60
N ALA A 42 -14.77 -7.29 -3.23
CA ALA A 42 -14.66 -8.68 -2.79
C ALA A 42 -14.18 -9.61 -3.90
N SER A 43 -14.54 -9.31 -5.16
CA SER A 43 -14.15 -10.08 -6.34
C SER A 43 -12.70 -9.82 -6.79
N ILE A 44 -11.97 -8.89 -6.16
CA ILE A 44 -10.58 -8.63 -6.52
C ILE A 44 -9.69 -9.77 -6.03
N SER A 45 -8.89 -10.33 -6.95
CA SER A 45 -7.89 -11.36 -6.63
C SER A 45 -6.78 -10.75 -5.76
N ARG A 46 -6.54 -11.36 -4.59
CA ARG A 46 -5.48 -10.93 -3.66
C ARG A 46 -4.27 -11.83 -3.80
N VAL A 47 -3.09 -11.23 -3.78
CA VAL A 47 -1.81 -11.95 -3.70
C VAL A 47 -1.44 -12.21 -2.24
N LYS A 48 -0.63 -13.26 -1.99
CA LYS A 48 -0.12 -13.55 -0.64
C LYS A 48 0.78 -12.40 -0.18
N VAL A 49 0.61 -11.98 1.07
CA VAL A 49 1.46 -10.93 1.68
C VAL A 49 2.94 -11.30 1.59
N SER A 50 3.28 -12.59 1.78
CA SER A 50 4.64 -13.09 1.62
C SER A 50 5.21 -12.89 0.22
N GLN A 51 4.37 -13.06 -0.82
CA GLN A 51 4.79 -12.86 -2.21
C GLN A 51 4.99 -11.37 -2.49
N ALA A 52 4.02 -10.54 -2.13
CA ALA A 52 4.13 -9.09 -2.30
C ALA A 52 5.35 -8.50 -1.58
N ALA A 53 5.67 -9.00 -0.38
CA ALA A 53 6.86 -8.59 0.37
C ALA A 53 8.16 -8.98 -0.34
N ALA A 54 8.23 -10.18 -0.92
CA ALA A 54 9.39 -10.64 -1.69
C ALA A 54 9.58 -9.79 -2.96
N ASP A 55 8.48 -9.49 -3.67
CA ASP A 55 8.52 -8.68 -4.89
C ASP A 55 9.01 -7.26 -4.60
N LEU A 56 8.52 -6.64 -3.51
CA LEU A 56 8.98 -5.33 -3.04
C LEU A 56 10.46 -5.35 -2.64
N GLN A 57 10.90 -6.37 -1.90
CA GLN A 57 12.31 -6.51 -1.52
C GLN A 57 13.20 -6.62 -2.75
N GLN A 58 12.82 -7.46 -3.72
CA GLN A 58 13.57 -7.65 -4.96
C GLN A 58 13.65 -6.35 -5.75
N PHE A 59 12.53 -5.61 -5.86
CA PHE A 59 12.52 -4.30 -6.51
C PHE A 59 13.48 -3.32 -5.83
N CYS A 60 13.45 -3.24 -4.49
CA CYS A 60 14.37 -2.38 -3.74
C CYS A 60 15.83 -2.78 -3.96
N MET A 61 16.17 -4.08 -3.94
CA MET A 61 17.55 -4.54 -4.14
C MET A 61 18.08 -4.22 -5.54
N GLN A 62 17.25 -4.34 -6.57
CA GLN A 62 17.63 -4.02 -7.95
C GLN A 62 17.87 -2.52 -8.14
N ASN A 63 17.07 -1.68 -7.49
CA ASN A 63 17.14 -0.22 -7.61
C ASN A 63 18.05 0.44 -6.56
N ALA A 64 18.49 -0.29 -5.53
CA ALA A 64 19.34 0.24 -4.47
C ALA A 64 20.65 0.83 -5.00
N LEU A 65 21.20 0.26 -6.08
CA LEU A 65 22.43 0.76 -6.71
C LEU A 65 22.22 2.07 -7.50
N GLN A 66 21.00 2.31 -7.94
CA GLN A 66 20.62 3.52 -8.67
C GLN A 66 20.10 4.62 -7.73
N ASP A 67 19.84 4.28 -6.46
CA ASP A 67 19.46 5.24 -5.44
C ASP A 67 20.71 5.96 -4.94
N PRO A 68 20.88 7.25 -5.30
CA PRO A 68 22.06 8.03 -4.92
C PRO A 68 22.12 8.30 -3.40
N LEU A 69 21.01 8.09 -2.68
CA LEU A 69 20.93 8.19 -1.22
C LEU A 69 21.43 6.93 -0.51
N LEU A 70 21.28 5.76 -1.14
CA LEU A 70 21.73 4.48 -0.58
C LEU A 70 23.18 4.16 -0.95
N THR A 71 23.59 4.44 -2.18
CA THR A 71 24.98 4.20 -2.64
C THR A 71 25.96 5.29 -2.23
N GLY A 72 25.44 6.49 -1.93
CA GLY A 72 26.25 7.68 -1.73
C GLY A 72 26.79 8.21 -3.05
N VAL A 73 26.53 9.49 -3.31
CA VAL A 73 27.11 10.19 -4.46
C VAL A 73 28.49 10.72 -4.13
N SER A 74 29.43 10.57 -5.07
CA SER A 74 30.70 11.27 -4.95
C SER A 74 30.46 12.78 -4.99
N SER A 75 31.36 13.53 -4.35
CA SER A 75 31.23 14.97 -4.18
C SER A 75 31.11 15.77 -5.49
N SER A 76 31.46 15.20 -6.65
CA SER A 76 31.42 15.85 -7.96
C SER A 76 30.12 15.62 -8.73
N THR A 77 29.32 14.60 -8.40
CA THR A 77 28.05 14.29 -9.07
C THR A 77 26.81 14.78 -8.34
N ASN A 78 26.96 15.39 -7.16
CA ASN A 78 25.86 15.97 -6.40
C ASN A 78 25.53 17.41 -6.89
N PRO A 79 24.38 17.65 -7.56
CA PRO A 79 24.00 18.97 -8.06
C PRO A 79 23.62 19.98 -6.96
N PHE A 80 23.36 19.52 -5.73
CA PHE A 80 23.06 20.38 -4.58
C PHE A 80 24.31 20.84 -3.82
N ARG A 81 25.52 20.53 -4.32
CA ARG A 81 26.75 20.96 -3.68
C ARG A 81 26.92 22.48 -3.83
N PRO A 82 27.12 23.24 -2.72
CA PRO A 82 27.59 24.62 -2.80
C PRO A 82 28.97 24.65 -3.47
N GLN A 83 29.17 25.49 -4.50
CA GLN A 83 30.50 25.68 -5.08
C GLN A 83 31.46 26.12 -3.97
N LYS A 84 32.57 25.39 -3.80
CA LYS A 84 33.64 25.86 -2.92
C LYS A 84 34.19 27.13 -3.58
N VAL A 85 33.86 28.30 -3.04
CA VAL A 85 34.59 29.52 -3.34
C VAL A 85 36.05 29.26 -2.96
N CYS A 86 36.92 29.18 -3.96
CA CYS A 86 38.35 29.05 -3.74
C CYS A 86 38.80 30.35 -3.05
N SER A 87 39.02 30.30 -1.74
CA SER A 87 39.75 31.37 -1.06
C SER A 87 41.21 31.13 -1.37
N PHE A 88 41.73 31.82 -2.40
CA PHE A 88 43.16 31.94 -2.59
C PHE A 88 43.70 32.76 -1.40
N LEU A 89 44.52 32.12 -0.57
CA LEU A 89 45.26 32.71 0.53
C LEU A 89 46.75 32.51 0.25
#